data_AF-A0AAE4P8N9-F1
#
_entry.id   AF-A0AAE4P8N9-F1
#
_cell.length_a   1.000
_cell.length_b   1.000
_cell.length_c   1.000
_cell.angle_alpha   90.00
_cell.angle_beta   90.00
_cell.angle_gamma   90.00
#
_symmetry.space_group_name_H-M   'P 1'
#
loop_
_entity.id
_entity.type
_entity.pdbx_description
1 polymer ?
#
loop_
_entity_poly.entity_id
_entity_poly.type
_entity_poly.pdbx_seq_one_letter_code
_entity_poly.pdbx_strand_id
1 'polypeptide(L)'
;MRYIHPVFWNFVYLTLLAWVTTVGAAFDTLSRGLAARTAEGPFFCDELQSSGGDDDAMMFAFVIFAVPLAVRIIRTGRAFAGYELALVWGCAGVGGVALWLASLECAEVFYSAFAVPDPALASILIAVPVLCGLGWTLYRRRV
;
A
#
# COMPACT_ATOMS: atom_id res chain seq x y z
N MET A 1 -30.36 -15.60 -6.39
CA MET A 1 -29.18 -15.22 -5.58
C MET A 1 -28.04 -14.70 -6.48
N ARG A 2 -28.19 -13.54 -7.14
CA ARG A 2 -27.16 -12.95 -8.04
C ARG A 2 -26.57 -11.62 -7.55
N TYR A 3 -27.06 -11.07 -6.43
CA TYR A 3 -26.69 -9.74 -5.92
C TYR A 3 -25.63 -9.71 -4.81
N ILE A 4 -25.27 -10.85 -4.21
CA ILE A 4 -24.32 -10.90 -3.08
C ILE A 4 -22.86 -10.68 -3.57
N HIS A 5 -22.56 -11.11 -4.80
CA HIS A 5 -21.21 -11.08 -5.33
C HIS A 5 -20.60 -9.67 -5.51
N PRO A 6 -21.29 -8.66 -6.09
CA PRO A 6 -20.68 -7.34 -6.31
C PRO A 6 -20.52 -6.54 -5.02
N VAL A 7 -21.41 -6.71 -4.04
CA VAL A 7 -21.36 -6.01 -2.76
C VAL A 7 -20.18 -6.52 -1.93
N PHE A 8 -20.00 -7.84 -1.86
CA PHE A 8 -18.87 -8.45 -1.15
C PHE A 8 -17.51 -7.96 -1.66
N TRP A 9 -17.28 -7.99 -2.98
CA TRP A 9 -16.01 -7.52 -3.55
C TRP A 9 -15.77 -6.03 -3.32
N ASN A 10 -16.84 -5.22 -3.26
CA ASN A 10 -16.72 -3.82 -2.94
C ASN A 10 -16.25 -3.59 -1.50
N PHE A 11 -16.79 -4.37 -0.55
CA PHE A 11 -16.33 -4.32 0.84
C PHE A 11 -14.87 -4.74 0.98
N VAL A 12 -14.48 -5.86 0.35
CA VAL A 12 -13.07 -6.30 0.35
C VAL A 12 -12.15 -5.20 -0.19
N TYR A 13 -12.53 -4.58 -1.30
CA TYR A 13 -11.78 -3.49 -1.91
C TYR A 13 -11.67 -2.25 -0.99
N LEU A 14 -12.78 -1.84 -0.36
CA LEU A 14 -12.79 -0.74 0.61
C LEU A 14 -11.92 -1.04 1.83
N THR A 15 -12.00 -2.24 2.38
CA THR A 15 -11.18 -2.67 3.52
C THR A 15 -9.70 -2.64 3.18
N LEU A 16 -9.32 -3.11 1.99
CA LEU A 16 -7.93 -3.05 1.54
C LEU A 16 -7.44 -1.62 1.34
N LEU A 17 -8.26 -0.73 0.77
CA LEU A 17 -7.92 0.68 0.62
C LEU A 17 -7.72 1.36 1.99
N ALA A 18 -8.63 1.10 2.93
CA ALA A 18 -8.52 1.59 4.30
C ALA A 18 -7.27 1.03 5.00
N TRP A 19 -6.97 -0.25 4.81
CA TRP A 19 -5.79 -0.88 5.37
C TRP A 19 -4.50 -0.24 4.86
N VAL A 20 -4.29 -0.16 3.54
CA VAL A 20 -3.08 0.46 2.96
C VAL A 20 -2.93 1.92 3.39
N THR A 21 -4.03 2.67 3.43
CA THR A 21 -4.02 4.06 3.89
C THR A 21 -3.60 4.16 5.36
N THR A 22 -4.13 3.26 6.21
CA THR A 22 -3.84 3.24 7.65
C THR A 22 -2.39 2.85 7.92
N VAL A 23 -1.88 1.82 7.22
CA VAL A 23 -0.49 1.41 7.36
C VAL A 23 0.45 2.52 6.89
N GLY A 24 0.14 3.21 5.78
CA GLY A 24 0.93 4.36 5.35
C GLY A 24 0.92 5.54 6.32
N ALA A 25 -0.20 5.75 7.03
CA ALA A 25 -0.34 6.85 8.00
C ALA A 25 0.27 6.56 9.38
N ALA A 26 0.46 5.27 9.72
CA ALA A 26 0.88 4.82 11.04
C ALA A 26 2.11 3.90 10.97
N PHE A 27 2.92 4.04 9.91
CA PHE A 27 4.04 3.13 9.63
C PHE A 27 5.08 3.15 10.76
N ASP A 28 5.41 4.34 11.27
CA ASP A 28 6.28 4.62 12.42
C ASP A 28 5.88 3.85 13.68
N THR A 29 4.57 3.65 13.90
CA THR A 29 4.04 2.90 15.05
C THR A 29 3.91 1.40 14.80
N LEU A 30 3.80 0.99 13.53
CA LEU A 30 3.53 -0.40 13.12
C LEU A 30 4.80 -1.17 12.74
N SER A 31 5.86 -0.47 12.38
CA SER A 31 7.14 -1.02 11.93
C SER A 31 8.29 -0.50 12.77
N ARG A 32 9.41 -1.22 12.73
CA ARG A 32 10.71 -0.76 13.26
C ARG A 32 11.55 -0.04 12.20
N GLY A 33 10.98 0.26 11.03
CA GLY A 33 11.68 0.89 9.91
C GLY A 33 12.23 -0.12 8.91
N LEU A 34 12.82 0.40 7.83
CA LEU A 34 13.41 -0.43 6.79
C LEU A 34 14.80 -0.90 7.22
N ALA A 35 15.20 -2.09 6.75
CA ALA A 35 16.47 -2.71 7.10
C ALA A 35 17.30 -3.09 5.87
N ALA A 36 18.61 -2.95 6.02
CA ALA A 36 19.63 -3.44 5.10
C ALA A 36 20.26 -4.73 5.64
N ARG A 37 20.72 -5.59 4.73
CA ARG A 37 21.45 -6.80 5.10
C ARG A 37 22.92 -6.46 5.37
N THR A 38 23.43 -6.84 6.55
CA THR A 38 24.87 -6.74 6.85
C THR A 38 25.44 -8.10 7.26
N ALA A 39 26.77 -8.20 7.34
CA ALA A 39 27.46 -9.42 7.75
C ALA A 39 27.22 -9.79 9.24
N GLU A 40 26.81 -8.83 10.06
CA GLU A 40 26.61 -9.00 11.51
C GLU A 40 25.13 -9.10 11.90
N GLY A 41 24.20 -8.78 11.00
CA GLY A 41 22.75 -8.84 11.25
C GLY A 41 21.94 -7.82 10.43
N PRO A 42 20.63 -7.68 10.68
CA PRO A 42 19.83 -6.62 10.09
C PRO A 42 20.24 -5.26 10.67
N PHE A 43 20.53 -4.31 9.79
CA PHE A 43 20.84 -2.92 10.15
C PHE A 43 19.64 -2.05 9.76
N PHE A 44 19.04 -1.33 10.71
CA PHE A 44 17.87 -0.49 10.45
C PHE A 44 18.31 0.89 9.94
N CYS A 45 17.65 1.37 8.89
CA CYS A 45 17.99 2.62 8.23
C CYS A 45 17.62 3.86 9.07
N ASP A 46 16.75 3.70 10.08
CA ASP A 46 16.42 4.73 11.07
C ASP A 46 17.59 5.10 12.00
N GLU A 47 18.56 4.19 12.18
CA GLU A 47 19.77 4.41 12.98
C GLU A 47 20.77 5.36 12.28
N LEU A 48 20.61 5.64 10.99
CA LEU A 48 21.43 6.61 10.27
C LEU A 48 20.89 8.04 10.46
N GLN A 49 21.57 8.85 11.27
CA GLN A 49 21.22 10.27 11.52
C GLN A 49 21.07 11.15 10.27
N SER A 50 21.51 10.70 9.09
CA SER A 50 21.44 11.46 7.84
C SER A 50 20.28 11.07 6.91
N SER A 51 19.55 9.97 7.18
CA SER A 51 18.48 9.42 6.31
C SER A 51 17.34 8.76 7.09
N GLY A 52 17.47 8.56 8.41
CA GLY A 52 16.49 7.86 9.25
C GLY A 52 15.13 8.53 9.45
N GLY A 53 14.88 9.68 8.80
CA GLY A 53 13.55 10.30 8.72
C GLY A 53 12.84 10.11 7.38
N ASP A 54 13.52 9.57 6.35
CA ASP A 54 12.97 9.45 5.00
C ASP A 54 12.11 8.18 4.83
N ASP A 55 12.35 7.12 5.61
CA ASP A 55 11.55 5.87 5.55
C ASP A 55 10.06 6.13 5.85
N ASP A 56 9.77 6.91 6.89
CA ASP A 56 8.41 7.31 7.24
C ASP A 56 7.79 8.22 6.18
N ALA A 57 8.59 9.14 5.61
CA ALA A 57 8.16 10.02 4.53
C ALA A 57 7.83 9.23 3.25
N MET A 58 8.60 8.19 2.95
CA MET A 58 8.37 7.29 1.81
C MET A 58 7.09 6.47 2.03
N MET A 59 6.86 5.96 3.25
CA MET A 59 5.65 5.20 3.58
C MET A 59 4.40 6.08 3.68
N PHE A 60 4.57 7.36 4.01
CA PHE A 60 3.49 8.35 3.94
C PHE A 60 2.92 8.52 2.53
N ALA A 61 3.69 8.17 1.47
CA ALA A 61 3.18 8.16 0.11
C ALA A 61 1.94 7.24 -0.05
N PHE A 62 1.79 6.20 0.76
CA PHE A 62 0.62 5.32 0.74
C PHE A 62 -0.65 5.95 1.33
N VAL A 63 -0.54 7.07 2.06
CA VAL A 63 -1.70 7.87 2.50
C VAL A 63 -2.50 8.40 1.32
N ILE A 64 -1.90 8.54 0.13
CA ILE A 64 -2.59 8.96 -1.08
C ILE A 64 -3.75 8.00 -1.46
N PHE A 65 -3.73 6.75 -1.01
CA PHE A 65 -4.83 5.80 -1.17
C PHE A 65 -6.11 6.22 -0.43
N ALA A 66 -6.06 7.22 0.47
CA ALA A 66 -7.23 7.86 1.05
C ALA A 66 -8.14 8.49 -0.02
N VAL A 67 -7.57 8.94 -1.14
CA VAL A 67 -8.34 9.55 -2.24
C VAL A 67 -9.25 8.52 -2.93
N PRO A 68 -8.75 7.39 -3.49
CA PRO A 68 -9.63 6.36 -4.04
C PRO A 68 -10.56 5.76 -2.98
N LEU A 69 -10.16 5.70 -1.70
CA LEU A 69 -11.03 5.29 -0.60
C LEU A 69 -12.24 6.22 -0.46
N ALA A 70 -12.01 7.53 -0.33
CA ALA A 70 -13.07 8.52 -0.19
C ALA A 70 -14.00 8.52 -1.42
N VAL A 71 -13.43 8.49 -2.62
CA VAL A 71 -14.19 8.40 -3.87
C VAL A 71 -15.09 7.17 -3.88
N ARG A 72 -14.56 6.01 -3.47
CA ARG A 72 -15.32 4.76 -3.47
C ARG A 72 -16.41 4.75 -2.41
N ILE A 73 -16.16 5.30 -1.22
CA ILE A 73 -17.15 5.46 -0.16
C ILE A 73 -18.33 6.31 -0.65
N ILE A 74 -18.06 7.48 -1.25
CA ILE A 74 -19.09 8.39 -1.77
C ILE A 74 -19.91 7.72 -2.90
N ARG A 75 -19.28 6.83 -3.67
CA ARG A 75 -19.90 6.10 -4.77
C ARG A 75 -20.34 4.68 -4.40
N THR A 76 -20.47 4.38 -3.11
CA THR A 76 -20.98 3.09 -2.66
C THR A 76 -22.39 2.89 -3.21
N GLY A 77 -22.58 1.82 -3.99
CA GLY A 77 -23.85 1.54 -4.70
C GLY A 77 -23.88 1.98 -6.17
N ARG A 78 -22.84 2.65 -6.67
CA ARG A 78 -22.65 2.93 -8.10
C ARG A 78 -21.64 1.97 -8.73
N ALA A 79 -21.82 1.71 -10.03
CA ALA A 79 -20.87 0.97 -10.84
C ALA A 79 -19.49 1.63 -10.82
N PHE A 80 -18.45 0.80 -10.86
CA PHE A 80 -17.05 1.21 -10.73
C PHE A 80 -16.63 2.04 -11.94
N ALA A 81 -16.29 3.31 -11.74
CA ALA A 81 -15.94 4.23 -12.83
C ALA A 81 -14.49 4.07 -13.31
N GLY A 82 -14.15 4.70 -14.44
CA GLY A 82 -12.85 4.47 -15.10
C GLY A 82 -11.75 5.25 -14.41
N TYR A 83 -12.11 6.44 -13.94
CA TYR A 83 -11.24 7.26 -13.11
C TYR A 83 -10.97 6.62 -11.73
N GLU A 84 -11.89 5.82 -11.17
CA GLU A 84 -11.64 5.06 -9.93
C GLU A 84 -10.48 4.07 -10.12
N LEU A 85 -10.43 3.42 -11.29
CA LEU A 85 -9.32 2.53 -11.66
C LEU A 85 -8.03 3.33 -11.86
N ALA A 86 -8.08 4.43 -12.61
CA ALA A 86 -6.92 5.28 -12.86
C ALA A 86 -6.33 5.85 -11.57
N LEU A 87 -7.18 6.24 -10.60
CA LEU A 87 -6.75 6.72 -9.29
C LEU A 87 -5.97 5.66 -8.53
N VAL A 88 -6.48 4.43 -8.41
CA VAL A 88 -5.75 3.36 -7.70
C VAL A 88 -4.45 3.00 -8.39
N TRP A 89 -4.43 2.95 -9.72
CA TRP A 89 -3.21 2.69 -10.47
C TRP A 89 -2.19 3.81 -10.31
N GLY A 90 -2.64 5.08 -10.31
CA GLY A 90 -1.79 6.23 -10.02
C GLY A 90 -1.20 6.16 -8.60
N CYS A 91 -2.03 5.85 -7.59
CA CYS A 91 -1.59 5.68 -6.21
C CYS A 91 -0.56 4.54 -6.07
N ALA A 92 -0.80 3.41 -6.74
CA ALA A 92 0.13 2.29 -6.78
C ALA A 92 1.44 2.64 -7.47
N GLY A 93 1.39 3.45 -8.54
CA GLY A 93 2.58 3.97 -9.21
C GLY A 93 3.41 4.87 -8.28
N VAL A 94 2.76 5.81 -7.60
CA VAL A 94 3.43 6.69 -6.62
C VAL A 94 4.06 5.88 -5.48
N GLY A 95 3.30 4.94 -4.89
CA GLY A 95 3.83 4.07 -3.84
C GLY A 95 4.98 3.17 -4.31
N GLY A 96 4.92 2.69 -5.56
CA GLY A 96 6.01 1.92 -6.17
C GLY A 96 7.27 2.76 -6.39
N VAL A 97 7.13 4.01 -6.84
CA VAL A 97 8.25 4.95 -6.96
C VAL A 97 8.83 5.29 -5.59
N ALA A 98 8.01 5.49 -4.56
CA ALA A 98 8.48 5.72 -3.20
C ALA A 98 9.30 4.52 -2.68
N LEU A 99 8.79 3.29 -2.82
CA LEU A 99 9.55 2.09 -2.44
C LEU A 99 10.84 1.92 -3.24
N TRP A 100 10.83 2.30 -4.52
CA TRP A 100 12.03 2.24 -5.35
C TRP A 100 13.07 3.28 -4.90
N LEU A 101 12.66 4.51 -4.57
CA LEU A 101 13.55 5.53 -4.02
C LEU A 101 14.15 5.08 -2.69
N ALA A 102 13.34 4.51 -1.79
CA ALA A 102 13.82 3.95 -0.52
C ALA A 102 14.91 2.88 -0.74
N SER A 103 14.76 2.07 -1.80
CA SER A 103 15.75 1.04 -2.14
C SER A 103 17.08 1.56 -2.68
N LEU A 104 17.12 2.80 -3.15
CA LEU A 104 18.37 3.44 -3.61
C LEU A 104 19.17 4.04 -2.45
N GLU A 105 18.51 4.40 -1.35
CA GLU A 105 19.16 5.07 -0.21
C GLU A 105 19.77 4.07 0.77
N CYS A 106 18.99 3.08 1.21
CA CYS A 106 19.44 2.11 2.22
C CYS A 106 18.59 0.84 2.26
N ALA A 107 17.29 0.94 1.93
CA ALA A 107 16.33 -0.09 2.25
C ALA A 107 16.34 -1.30 1.31
N GLU A 108 16.64 -2.49 1.83
CA GLU A 108 16.29 -3.72 1.13
C GLU A 108 14.82 -4.09 1.42
N VAL A 109 13.89 -3.53 0.64
CA VAL A 109 12.43 -3.64 0.85
C VAL A 109 11.96 -5.09 1.02
N PHE A 110 12.43 -6.02 0.17
CA PHE A 110 12.05 -7.44 0.26
C PHE A 110 12.72 -8.16 1.44
N TYR A 111 13.94 -7.79 1.78
CA TYR A 111 14.63 -8.36 2.94
C TYR A 111 13.95 -7.92 4.24
N SER A 112 13.60 -6.64 4.33
CA SER A 112 12.84 -6.06 5.46
C SER A 112 11.48 -6.74 5.61
N ALA A 113 10.74 -6.90 4.52
CA ALA A 113 9.40 -7.49 4.55
C ALA A 113 9.38 -8.98 4.92
N PHE A 114 10.35 -9.77 4.43
CA PHE A 114 10.26 -11.23 4.51
C PHE A 114 11.34 -11.90 5.37
N ALA A 115 12.50 -11.28 5.59
CA ALA A 115 13.60 -11.86 6.37
C ALA A 115 13.77 -11.25 7.76
N VAL A 116 13.49 -9.94 7.94
CA VAL A 116 13.44 -9.25 9.24
C VAL A 116 12.02 -9.23 9.83
N PRO A 117 11.15 -10.09 9.30
CA PRO A 117 9.70 -9.92 9.10
C PRO A 117 9.08 -8.60 9.63
N ASP A 118 8.90 -7.63 8.73
CA ASP A 118 8.00 -6.50 8.95
C ASP A 118 6.60 -6.79 8.37
N PRO A 119 5.60 -7.10 9.23
CA PRO A 119 4.26 -7.43 8.77
C PRO A 119 3.53 -6.23 8.15
N ALA A 120 3.85 -5.00 8.54
CA ALA A 120 3.23 -3.80 7.99
C ALA A 120 3.63 -3.63 6.53
N LEU A 121 4.94 -3.66 6.25
CA LEU A 121 5.49 -3.57 4.90
C LEU A 121 5.07 -4.76 4.02
N ALA A 122 5.14 -5.99 4.56
CA ALA A 122 4.69 -7.18 3.85
C ALA A 122 3.20 -7.08 3.45
N SER A 123 2.36 -6.55 4.35
CA SER A 123 0.94 -6.37 4.06
C SER A 123 0.69 -5.38 2.92
N ILE A 124 1.45 -4.28 2.82
CA ILE A 124 1.33 -3.32 1.72
C ILE A 124 1.78 -3.95 0.40
N LEU A 125 2.92 -4.64 0.40
CA LEU A 125 3.46 -5.32 -0.78
C LEU A 125 2.49 -6.34 -1.39
N ILE A 126 1.64 -6.95 -0.56
CA ILE A 126 0.59 -7.88 -1.01
C ILE A 126 -0.71 -7.13 -1.34
N ALA A 127 -1.13 -6.19 -0.48
CA ALA A 127 -2.41 -5.50 -0.60
C ALA A 127 -2.51 -4.62 -1.83
N VAL A 128 -1.43 -3.93 -2.22
CA VAL A 128 -1.44 -3.00 -3.37
C VAL A 128 -1.65 -3.75 -4.71
N PRO A 129 -0.93 -4.84 -5.04
CA PRO A 129 -1.23 -5.65 -6.22
C PRO A 129 -2.65 -6.23 -6.20
N VAL A 130 -3.11 -6.70 -5.03
CA VAL A 130 -4.48 -7.23 -4.87
C VAL A 130 -5.52 -6.14 -5.10
N LEU A 131 -5.29 -4.91 -4.63
CA LEU A 131 -6.14 -3.74 -4.88
C LEU A 131 -6.22 -3.40 -6.36
N CYS A 132 -5.10 -3.38 -7.07
CA CYS A 132 -5.07 -3.13 -8.50
C CYS A 132 -5.83 -4.22 -9.28
N GLY A 133 -5.61 -5.49 -8.91
CA GLY A 133 -6.32 -6.63 -9.49
C GLY A 133 -7.82 -6.57 -9.22
N LEU A 134 -8.23 -6.30 -7.98
CA LEU A 134 -9.63 -6.14 -7.60
C LEU A 134 -10.28 -4.96 -8.32
N GLY A 135 -9.63 -3.80 -8.36
CA GLY A 135 -10.08 -2.63 -9.11
C GLY A 135 -10.30 -2.95 -10.59
N TRP A 136 -9.36 -3.67 -11.21
CA TRP A 136 -9.49 -4.14 -12.60
C TRP A 136 -10.67 -5.10 -12.78
N THR A 137 -10.86 -6.06 -11.87
CA THR A 137 -11.99 -6.99 -11.95
C THR A 137 -13.33 -6.29 -11.76
N LEU A 138 -13.42 -5.32 -10.85
CA LEU A 138 -14.62 -4.50 -10.64
C LEU A 138 -14.93 -3.61 -11.85
N TYR A 139 -13.88 -3.05 -12.47
CA TYR A 139 -14.00 -2.30 -13.73
C TYR A 139 -14.50 -3.19 -14.89
N ARG A 140 -13.96 -4.41 -15.05
CA ARG A 140 -14.41 -5.33 -16.10
C ARG A 140 -15.82 -5.86 -15.85
N ARG A 141 -16.21 -6.01 -14.58
CA ARG A 141 -17.54 -6.49 -14.17
C ARG A 141 -18.56 -5.36 -14.02
N ARG A 142 -18.37 -4.21 -14.67
CA ARG A 142 -19.37 -3.15 -14.78
C ARG A 142 -20.69 -3.70 -15.35
N VAL A 143 -21.53 -4.21 -14.46
CA VAL A 143 -22.99 -4.25 -14.58
C VAL A 143 -23.52 -2.98 -13.97
#